data_AF-A0A284QNN4-F1
#
_entry.id   AF-A0A284QNN4-F1
#
_cell.length_a   1.000
_cell.length_b   1.000
_cell.length_c   1.000
_cell.angle_alpha   90.00
_cell.angle_beta   90.00
_cell.angle_gamma   90.00
#
_symmetry.space_group_name_H-M   'P 1'
#
loop_
_entity.id
_entity.type
_entity.pdbx_description
1 polymer ?
#
loop_
_entity_poly.entity_id
_entity_poly.type
_entity_poly.pdbx_seq_one_letter_code
_entity_poly.pdbx_strand_id
1 'polypeptide(L)'
;MAKLDVALRRSRNVPLIFSASFGSRDVNFMRIAMARLVVESPRWQHAAFTLHADLQQTMLPALSDLSSLESFSVSLTRCRTRVMYVPAGILDTAPKLRTICLYPLTTIHLPQQLAELNVGPITMQKLLHLLSAAPELRVFRARLSTGGARVLTSLTYTSLQVLLLRLDFLSLSPFKYLTVPSLIHLTCDEVLSMDELDNMSQFLRRLGCRLQFLQFPIRKMNHAGLTGSFQSNAISSPQNIPALHGLCQ
;
A
#
# COMPACT_ATOMS: atom_id res chain seq x y z
N MET A 1 -24.30 2.49 -17.94
CA MET A 1 -25.08 1.72 -16.95
C MET A 1 -25.59 0.40 -17.49
N ALA A 2 -26.39 0.35 -18.57
CA ALA A 2 -26.94 -0.91 -19.11
C ALA A 2 -25.95 -2.07 -19.28
N LYS A 3 -24.73 -1.81 -19.78
CA LYS A 3 -23.69 -2.84 -19.93
C LYS A 3 -23.21 -3.42 -18.59
N LEU A 4 -23.08 -2.59 -17.55
CA LEU A 4 -22.69 -3.02 -16.21
C LEU A 4 -23.77 -3.91 -15.59
N ASP A 5 -25.04 -3.49 -15.67
CA ASP A 5 -26.16 -4.28 -15.15
C ASP A 5 -26.29 -5.64 -15.86
N VAL A 6 -26.11 -5.66 -17.19
CA VAL A 6 -26.10 -6.92 -17.95
C VAL A 6 -24.95 -7.82 -17.50
N ALA A 7 -23.75 -7.28 -17.29
CA ALA A 7 -22.60 -8.06 -16.82
C ALA A 7 -22.83 -8.62 -15.41
N LEU A 8 -23.34 -7.81 -14.47
CA LEU A 8 -23.64 -8.23 -13.10
C LEU A 8 -24.76 -9.28 -13.03
N ARG A 9 -25.80 -9.14 -13.86
CA ARG A 9 -26.88 -10.14 -13.94
C ARG A 9 -26.38 -11.45 -14.53
N ARG A 10 -25.50 -11.40 -15.54
CA ARG A 10 -24.91 -12.61 -16.14
C ARG A 10 -23.99 -13.36 -15.18
N SER A 11 -23.29 -12.66 -14.28
CA SER A 11 -22.42 -13.29 -13.28
C SER A 11 -23.18 -13.95 -12.12
N ARG A 12 -24.50 -13.76 -12.01
CA ARG A 12 -25.40 -14.45 -11.06
C ARG A 12 -24.89 -14.40 -9.62
N ASN A 13 -24.59 -15.55 -9.00
CA ASN A 13 -24.11 -15.66 -7.61
C ASN A 13 -22.62 -16.00 -7.52
N VAL A 14 -21.87 -15.85 -8.61
CA VAL A 14 -20.43 -16.14 -8.63
C VAL A 14 -19.69 -15.03 -7.89
N PRO A 15 -18.60 -15.35 -7.14
CA PRO A 15 -17.72 -14.35 -6.56
C PRO A 15 -17.24 -13.33 -7.60
N LEU A 16 -17.18 -12.07 -7.19
CA LEU A 16 -16.82 -10.95 -8.05
C LEU A 16 -15.36 -10.54 -7.82
N ILE A 17 -14.63 -10.50 -8.93
CA ILE A 17 -13.26 -9.98 -9.02
C ILE A 17 -13.30 -8.84 -10.02
N PHE A 18 -12.97 -7.63 -9.58
CA PHE A 18 -12.99 -6.47 -10.47
C PHE A 18 -12.02 -5.37 -10.06
N SER A 19 -11.68 -4.54 -11.04
CA SER A 19 -11.03 -3.25 -10.86
C SER A 19 -11.87 -2.18 -11.55
N ALA A 20 -12.23 -1.12 -10.82
CA ALA A 20 -13.07 -0.04 -11.30
C ALA A 20 -12.33 1.29 -11.15
N SER A 21 -12.05 1.95 -12.28
CA SER A 21 -11.44 3.26 -12.32
C SER A 21 -12.46 4.31 -12.75
N PHE A 22 -12.68 5.28 -11.87
CA PHE A 22 -13.66 6.34 -12.01
C PHE A 22 -12.95 7.64 -12.39
N GLY A 23 -12.56 7.74 -13.67
CA GLY A 23 -11.90 8.91 -14.25
C GLY A 23 -12.83 9.86 -15.01
N SER A 24 -14.15 9.61 -15.01
CA SER A 24 -15.12 10.42 -15.76
C SER A 24 -15.25 11.83 -15.19
N ARG A 25 -15.57 12.80 -16.05
CA ARG A 25 -15.99 14.15 -15.60
C ARG A 25 -17.42 14.15 -15.04
N ASP A 26 -18.21 13.13 -15.33
CA ASP A 26 -19.59 13.00 -14.84
C ASP A 26 -19.64 12.31 -13.47
N VAL A 27 -19.67 13.13 -12.41
CA VAL A 27 -19.74 12.68 -11.02
C VAL A 27 -21.02 11.90 -10.71
N ASN A 28 -22.14 12.24 -11.36
CA ASN A 28 -23.41 11.54 -11.13
C ASN A 28 -23.38 10.13 -11.71
N PHE A 29 -22.85 9.97 -12.93
CA PHE A 29 -22.60 8.66 -13.50
C PHE A 29 -21.71 7.81 -12.59
N MET A 30 -20.62 8.39 -12.06
CA MET A 30 -19.72 7.67 -11.15
C MET A 30 -20.41 7.24 -9.86
N ARG A 31 -21.25 8.09 -9.25
CA ARG A 31 -22.04 7.73 -8.07
C ARG A 31 -23.03 6.60 -8.35
N ILE A 32 -23.74 6.64 -9.48
CA ILE A 32 -24.71 5.60 -9.85
C ILE A 32 -24.00 4.26 -10.09
N ALA A 33 -22.91 4.26 -10.86
CA ALA A 33 -22.13 3.06 -11.12
C ALA A 33 -21.53 2.49 -9.82
N MET A 34 -21.06 3.36 -8.91
CA MET A 34 -20.54 2.97 -7.60
C MET A 34 -21.63 2.35 -6.72
N ALA A 35 -22.78 3.02 -6.56
CA ALA A 35 -23.89 2.51 -5.77
C ALA A 35 -24.34 1.13 -6.27
N ARG A 36 -24.36 0.94 -7.60
CA ARG A 36 -24.69 -0.36 -8.18
C ARG A 36 -23.68 -1.45 -7.84
N LEU A 37 -22.39 -1.15 -7.85
CA LEU A 37 -21.34 -2.09 -7.43
C LEU A 37 -21.44 -2.42 -5.94
N VAL A 38 -21.68 -1.42 -5.08
CA VAL A 38 -21.78 -1.58 -3.62
C VAL A 38 -22.91 -2.55 -3.23
N VAL A 39 -24.02 -2.57 -3.97
CA VAL A 39 -25.10 -3.58 -3.78
C VAL A 39 -24.58 -5.01 -3.94
N GLU A 40 -23.52 -5.22 -4.72
CA GLU A 40 -22.92 -6.53 -4.94
C GLU A 40 -21.80 -6.85 -3.93
N SER A 41 -21.58 -6.02 -2.91
CA SER A 41 -20.52 -6.20 -1.89
C SER A 41 -20.47 -7.57 -1.21
N PRO A 42 -21.59 -8.26 -0.91
CA PRO A 42 -21.55 -9.62 -0.34
C PRO A 42 -20.78 -10.63 -1.20
N ARG A 43 -20.73 -10.38 -2.51
CA ARG A 43 -20.11 -11.28 -3.50
C ARG A 43 -18.68 -10.88 -3.83
N TRP A 44 -18.19 -9.74 -3.37
CA TRP A 44 -16.85 -9.30 -3.70
C TRP A 44 -15.82 -10.25 -3.09
N GLN A 45 -14.96 -10.81 -3.93
CA GLN A 45 -13.77 -11.55 -3.49
C GLN A 45 -12.54 -10.66 -3.59
N HIS A 46 -12.42 -9.94 -4.71
CA HIS A 46 -11.38 -8.95 -4.92
C HIS A 46 -12.01 -7.67 -5.50
N ALA A 47 -11.88 -6.58 -4.77
CA ALA A 47 -12.43 -5.29 -5.18
C ALA A 47 -11.33 -4.24 -5.20
N ALA A 48 -11.06 -3.69 -6.39
CA ALA A 48 -10.11 -2.61 -6.57
C ALA A 48 -10.80 -1.36 -7.13
N PHE A 49 -10.51 -0.22 -6.53
CA PHE A 49 -11.14 1.05 -6.87
C PHE A 49 -10.12 2.16 -7.05
N THR A 50 -10.23 2.90 -8.14
CA THR A 50 -9.53 4.16 -8.34
C THR A 50 -10.58 5.27 -8.41
N LEU A 51 -10.67 6.10 -7.36
CA LEU A 51 -11.80 7.00 -7.09
C LEU A 51 -11.38 8.47 -7.06
N HIS A 52 -12.36 9.34 -7.28
CA HIS A 52 -12.25 10.73 -6.86
C HIS A 52 -12.47 10.84 -5.34
N ALA A 53 -11.79 11.78 -4.69
CA ALA A 53 -11.84 11.99 -3.24
C ALA A 53 -13.24 12.26 -2.66
N ASP A 54 -14.19 12.72 -3.49
CA ASP A 54 -15.59 12.93 -3.08
C ASP A 54 -16.41 11.64 -3.05
N LEU A 55 -16.05 10.64 -3.86
CA LEU A 55 -16.84 9.40 -3.99
C LEU A 55 -16.64 8.46 -2.80
N GLN A 56 -15.50 8.53 -2.12
CA GLN A 56 -15.21 7.67 -0.96
C GLN A 56 -16.20 7.87 0.19
N GLN A 57 -16.69 9.11 0.38
CA GLN A 57 -17.60 9.46 1.48
C GLN A 57 -18.98 8.84 1.28
N THR A 58 -19.32 8.49 0.05
CA THR A 58 -20.57 7.80 -0.28
C THR A 58 -20.37 6.29 -0.30
N MET A 59 -19.25 5.81 -0.85
CA MET A 59 -19.01 4.38 -1.02
C MET A 59 -18.75 3.67 0.32
N LEU A 60 -17.74 4.11 1.07
CA LEU A 60 -17.23 3.34 2.21
C LEU A 60 -18.28 3.16 3.32
N PRO A 61 -19.11 4.17 3.66
CA PRO A 61 -20.18 3.98 4.64
C PRO A 61 -21.35 3.12 4.13
N ALA A 62 -21.48 2.91 2.81
CA ALA A 62 -22.55 2.11 2.23
C ALA A 62 -22.20 0.62 2.12
N LEU A 63 -20.94 0.25 2.38
CA LEU A 63 -20.54 -1.15 2.53
C LEU A 63 -21.19 -1.69 3.81
N SER A 64 -21.72 -2.92 3.76
CA SER A 64 -22.42 -3.52 4.90
C SER A 64 -22.11 -5.01 5.08
N ASP A 65 -21.85 -5.72 3.98
CA ASP A 65 -21.46 -7.13 4.00
C ASP A 65 -20.27 -7.35 3.07
N LEU A 66 -19.16 -7.77 3.65
CA LEU A 66 -17.92 -8.09 2.97
C LEU A 66 -17.48 -9.53 3.27
N SER A 67 -18.44 -10.42 3.56
CA SER A 67 -18.21 -11.79 4.02
C SER A 67 -17.34 -12.65 3.07
N SER A 68 -17.38 -12.34 1.77
CA SER A 68 -16.58 -13.01 0.74
C SER A 68 -15.24 -12.33 0.43
N LEU A 69 -14.99 -11.14 0.97
CA LEU A 69 -13.88 -10.28 0.55
C LEU A 69 -12.55 -10.81 1.07
N GLU A 70 -11.64 -11.08 0.13
CA GLU A 70 -10.27 -11.53 0.39
C GLU A 70 -9.23 -10.43 0.12
N SER A 71 -9.51 -9.54 -0.85
CA SER A 71 -8.62 -8.43 -1.21
C SER A 71 -9.40 -7.13 -1.45
N PHE A 72 -8.95 -6.05 -0.81
CA PHE A 72 -9.57 -4.74 -0.93
C PHE A 72 -8.53 -3.69 -1.30
N SER A 73 -8.75 -2.99 -2.41
CA SER A 73 -7.86 -1.95 -2.90
C SER A 73 -8.64 -0.67 -3.19
N VAL A 74 -8.19 0.45 -2.63
CA VAL A 74 -8.73 1.78 -2.93
C VAL A 74 -7.57 2.74 -3.15
N SER A 75 -7.62 3.47 -4.26
CA SER A 75 -6.70 4.53 -4.63
C SER A 75 -7.50 5.80 -4.93
N LEU A 76 -7.11 6.94 -4.35
CA LEU A 76 -7.73 8.22 -4.63
C LEU A 76 -6.89 9.02 -5.63
N THR A 77 -7.54 9.42 -6.71
CA THR A 77 -7.00 10.36 -7.69
C THR A 77 -7.28 11.80 -7.24
N ARG A 78 -6.34 12.70 -7.54
CA ARG A 78 -6.45 14.16 -7.30
C ARG A 78 -6.62 14.58 -5.83
N CYS A 79 -6.06 13.83 -4.89
CA CYS A 79 -5.97 14.25 -3.49
C CYS A 79 -4.72 15.10 -3.24
N ARG A 80 -4.87 16.44 -3.17
CA ARG A 80 -3.80 17.31 -2.63
C ARG A 80 -3.85 17.44 -1.10
N THR A 81 -5.04 17.32 -0.51
CA THR A 81 -5.26 17.50 0.94
C THR A 81 -6.27 16.53 1.54
N ARG A 82 -7.00 15.78 0.71
CA ARG A 82 -8.03 14.85 1.18
C ARG A 82 -7.42 13.48 1.38
N VAL A 83 -7.79 12.87 2.49
CA VAL A 83 -7.24 11.58 2.88
C VAL A 83 -8.33 10.53 2.97
N MET A 84 -7.93 9.27 2.87
CA MET A 84 -8.85 8.15 2.94
C MET A 84 -9.23 7.78 4.36
N TYR A 85 -10.53 7.88 4.65
CA TYR A 85 -11.10 7.41 5.89
C TYR A 85 -11.91 6.14 5.63
N VAL A 86 -11.43 5.03 6.19
CA VAL A 86 -12.19 3.78 6.25
C VAL A 86 -12.98 3.79 7.57
N PRO A 87 -14.33 3.73 7.55
CA PRO A 87 -15.13 3.67 8.76
C PRO A 87 -14.67 2.56 9.70
N ALA A 88 -14.66 2.83 11.00
CA ALA A 88 -14.32 1.81 11.98
C ALA A 88 -15.31 0.63 11.89
N GLY A 89 -14.81 -0.59 12.03
CA GLY A 89 -15.62 -1.82 12.03
C GLY A 89 -16.05 -2.34 10.66
N ILE A 90 -15.95 -1.57 9.58
CA ILE A 90 -16.43 -2.05 8.27
C ILE A 90 -15.65 -3.28 7.79
N LEU A 91 -14.33 -3.28 8.01
CA LEU A 91 -13.48 -4.40 7.61
C LEU A 91 -13.61 -5.61 8.53
N ASP A 92 -14.24 -5.46 9.70
CA ASP A 92 -14.53 -6.59 10.60
C ASP A 92 -15.65 -7.48 10.04
N THR A 93 -16.46 -6.95 9.12
CA THR A 93 -17.44 -7.73 8.33
C THR A 93 -16.79 -8.60 7.24
N ALA A 94 -15.46 -8.53 7.09
CA ALA A 94 -14.68 -9.26 6.10
C ALA A 94 -13.76 -10.32 6.75
N PRO A 95 -14.30 -11.44 7.25
CA PRO A 95 -13.51 -12.46 7.97
C PRO A 95 -12.45 -13.14 7.10
N LYS A 96 -12.60 -13.07 5.77
CA LYS A 96 -11.66 -13.63 4.79
C LYS A 96 -10.61 -12.63 4.30
N LEU A 97 -10.67 -11.37 4.72
CA LEU A 97 -9.81 -10.31 4.20
C LEU A 97 -8.35 -10.56 4.56
N ARG A 98 -7.52 -10.77 3.53
CA ARG A 98 -6.07 -11.02 3.69
C ARG A 98 -5.21 -9.89 3.15
N THR A 99 -5.69 -9.16 2.15
CA THR A 99 -4.91 -8.10 1.49
C THR A 99 -5.66 -6.78 1.50
N ILE A 100 -4.98 -5.72 1.95
CA ILE A 100 -5.48 -4.34 1.90
C ILE A 100 -4.48 -3.46 1.14
N CYS A 101 -4.97 -2.66 0.20
CA CYS A 101 -4.21 -1.65 -0.52
C CYS A 101 -4.91 -0.28 -0.43
N LEU A 102 -4.31 0.73 0.21
CA LEU A 102 -4.96 2.04 0.43
C LEU A 102 -4.02 3.21 0.16
N TYR A 103 -4.42 4.07 -0.77
CA TYR A 103 -3.61 5.20 -1.22
C TYR A 103 -4.49 6.45 -1.48
N PRO A 104 -4.27 7.62 -0.86
CA PRO A 104 -3.49 7.90 0.35
C PRO A 104 -4.21 7.48 1.64
N LEU A 105 -3.50 6.95 2.63
CA LEU A 105 -4.07 6.49 3.90
C LEU A 105 -3.97 7.54 5.02
N THR A 106 -5.06 7.78 5.78
CA THR A 106 -5.01 8.48 7.09
C THR A 106 -5.24 7.51 8.25
N THR A 107 -6.41 6.88 8.27
CA THR A 107 -6.89 6.15 9.44
C THR A 107 -7.62 4.90 9.00
N ILE A 108 -7.23 3.78 9.61
CA ILE A 108 -7.80 2.47 9.38
C ILE A 108 -7.67 1.66 10.67
N HIS A 109 -8.70 0.89 10.97
CA HIS A 109 -8.62 -0.24 11.89
C HIS A 109 -8.33 -1.49 11.06
N LEU A 110 -7.20 -2.15 11.34
CA LEU A 110 -6.77 -3.32 10.59
C LEU A 110 -7.40 -4.58 11.21
N PRO A 111 -7.98 -5.48 10.40
CA PRO A 111 -8.40 -6.79 10.88
C PRO A 111 -7.20 -7.62 11.36
N GLN A 112 -7.41 -8.44 12.39
CA GLN A 112 -6.32 -9.24 12.99
C GLN A 112 -5.74 -10.27 12.02
N GLN A 113 -6.58 -10.82 11.13
CA GLN A 113 -6.24 -11.85 10.15
C GLN A 113 -5.49 -11.32 8.90
N LEU A 114 -5.17 -10.03 8.86
CA LEU A 114 -4.57 -9.38 7.70
C LEU A 114 -3.14 -9.90 7.47
N ALA A 115 -2.89 -10.42 6.27
CA ALA A 115 -1.59 -10.97 5.87
C ALA A 115 -0.75 -9.96 5.07
N GLU A 116 -1.40 -9.09 4.30
CA GLU A 116 -0.74 -8.15 3.40
C GLU A 116 -1.35 -6.75 3.50
N LEU A 117 -0.48 -5.75 3.62
CA LEU A 117 -0.89 -4.35 3.71
C LEU A 117 0.01 -3.48 2.82
N ASN A 118 -0.63 -2.74 1.93
CA ASN A 118 0.02 -1.83 0.98
C ASN A 118 -0.55 -0.42 1.14
N VAL A 119 0.24 0.54 1.62
CA VAL A 119 -0.29 1.85 2.01
C VAL A 119 0.66 3.00 1.71
N GLY A 120 0.13 4.21 1.58
CA GLY A 120 0.96 5.41 1.63
C GLY A 120 0.39 6.58 0.86
N PRO A 121 0.96 7.78 0.97
CA PRO A 121 2.06 8.15 1.87
C PRO A 121 1.67 8.07 3.36
N ILE A 122 2.55 7.54 4.20
CA ILE A 122 2.41 7.51 5.68
C ILE A 122 3.69 7.96 6.37
N THR A 123 3.59 8.40 7.63
CA THR A 123 4.76 8.70 8.46
C THR A 123 5.35 7.42 9.07
N MET A 124 6.60 7.48 9.54
CA MET A 124 7.21 6.36 10.24
C MET A 124 6.45 5.96 11.52
N GLN A 125 5.96 6.93 12.29
CA GLN A 125 5.15 6.63 13.47
C GLN A 125 3.89 5.84 13.09
N LYS A 126 3.27 6.19 11.96
CA LYS A 126 2.12 5.45 11.44
C LYS A 126 2.52 4.04 11.01
N LEU A 127 3.69 3.85 10.39
CA LEU A 127 4.23 2.51 10.08
C LEU A 127 4.30 1.64 11.33
N LEU A 128 4.94 2.13 12.41
CA LEU A 128 5.09 1.36 13.65
C LEU A 128 3.73 1.05 14.29
N HIS A 129 2.81 2.02 14.26
CA HIS A 129 1.44 1.82 14.73
C HIS A 129 0.70 0.75 13.93
N LEU A 130 0.79 0.77 12.60
CA LEU A 130 0.15 -0.24 11.73
C LEU A 130 0.73 -1.63 11.96
N LEU A 131 2.06 -1.75 12.11
CA LEU A 131 2.68 -3.01 12.48
C LEU A 131 2.16 -3.51 13.84
N SER A 132 2.11 -2.65 14.86
CA SER A 132 1.57 -3.04 16.17
C SER A 132 0.09 -3.46 16.14
N ALA A 133 -0.70 -2.91 15.21
CA ALA A 133 -2.13 -3.17 15.11
C ALA A 133 -2.48 -4.46 14.34
N ALA A 134 -1.58 -4.99 13.52
CA ALA A 134 -1.79 -6.21 12.75
C ALA A 134 -0.67 -7.21 13.04
N PRO A 135 -0.78 -8.08 14.06
CA PRO A 135 0.30 -8.96 14.50
C PRO A 135 0.59 -10.16 13.57
N GLU A 136 -0.32 -10.50 12.66
CA GLU A 136 -0.16 -11.60 11.69
C GLU A 136 0.37 -11.15 10.32
N LEU A 137 0.66 -9.85 10.16
CA LEU A 137 1.08 -9.27 8.89
C LEU A 137 2.41 -9.86 8.41
N ARG A 138 2.40 -10.42 7.20
CA ARG A 138 3.58 -11.04 6.57
C ARG A 138 4.20 -10.16 5.50
N VAL A 139 3.38 -9.40 4.79
CA VAL A 139 3.83 -8.51 3.72
C VAL A 139 3.40 -7.09 4.03
N PHE A 140 4.38 -6.19 4.13
CA PHE A 140 4.12 -4.77 4.33
C PHE A 140 4.80 -3.95 3.25
N ARG A 141 4.00 -3.16 2.54
CA ARG A 141 4.45 -2.24 1.49
C ARG A 141 4.02 -0.84 1.88
N ALA A 142 4.97 0.08 1.98
CA ALA A 142 4.67 1.44 2.39
C ALA A 142 5.39 2.49 1.55
N ARG A 143 4.65 3.53 1.14
CA ARG A 143 5.25 4.81 0.74
C ARG A 143 5.40 5.70 1.98
N LEU A 144 6.62 6.09 2.33
CA LEU A 144 6.93 6.90 3.51
C LEU A 144 7.11 8.38 3.14
N SER A 145 6.40 9.25 3.85
CA SER A 145 6.49 10.72 3.70
C SER A 145 7.34 11.38 4.78
N THR A 146 7.72 12.65 4.53
CA THR A 146 8.50 13.54 5.42
C THR A 146 7.68 13.99 6.63
N GLY A 147 7.31 13.06 7.50
CA GLY A 147 6.78 13.37 8.82
C GLY A 147 7.82 13.00 9.86
N GLY A 148 8.59 14.00 10.33
CA GLY A 148 9.57 13.86 11.40
C GLY A 148 8.89 13.56 12.73
N ALA A 149 8.55 12.30 12.96
CA ALA A 149 8.15 11.83 14.27
C ALA A 149 9.39 11.37 15.02
N ARG A 150 9.58 11.87 16.25
CA ARG A 150 10.46 11.23 17.22
C ARG A 150 9.86 9.87 17.53
N VAL A 151 10.48 8.80 17.03
CA VAL A 151 10.12 7.46 17.46
C VAL A 151 10.65 7.28 18.88
N LEU A 152 9.71 7.10 19.82
CA LEU A 152 10.00 7.00 21.25
C LEU A 152 10.14 5.55 21.72
N THR A 153 9.73 4.58 20.90
CA THR A 153 9.63 3.18 21.30
C THR A 153 10.19 2.25 20.23
N SER A 154 10.99 1.28 20.69
CA SER A 154 11.45 0.18 19.85
C SER A 154 10.35 -0.87 19.68
N LEU A 155 10.17 -1.37 18.47
CA LEU A 155 9.21 -2.41 18.11
C LEU A 155 9.96 -3.64 17.59
N THR A 156 9.71 -4.79 18.21
CA THR A 156 10.08 -6.09 17.65
C THR A 156 8.86 -6.70 17.00
N TYR A 157 8.97 -7.06 15.73
CA TYR A 157 7.86 -7.59 14.95
C TYR A 157 8.24 -8.90 14.28
N THR A 158 7.67 -10.00 14.75
CA THR A 158 8.13 -11.37 14.45
C THR A 158 7.47 -12.01 13.25
N SER A 159 6.30 -11.54 12.81
CA SER A 159 5.56 -12.20 11.71
C SER A 159 5.94 -11.70 10.32
N LEU A 160 6.60 -10.55 10.22
CA LEU A 160 6.83 -9.87 8.95
C LEU A 160 7.96 -10.54 8.17
N GLN A 161 7.65 -10.98 6.97
CA GLN A 161 8.55 -11.68 6.07
C GLN A 161 9.05 -10.76 4.94
N VAL A 162 8.19 -9.86 4.47
CA VAL A 162 8.44 -9.03 3.29
C VAL A 162 8.16 -7.57 3.62
N LEU A 163 9.18 -6.71 3.46
CA LEU A 163 9.10 -5.28 3.71
C LEU A 163 9.54 -4.51 2.46
N LEU A 164 8.61 -3.81 1.82
CA LEU A 164 8.89 -2.95 0.66
C LEU A 164 8.62 -1.50 1.05
N LEU A 165 9.62 -0.65 0.84
CA LEU A 165 9.61 0.74 1.28
C LEU A 165 9.93 1.65 0.11
N ARG A 166 8.98 2.52 -0.21
CA ARG A 166 9.20 3.63 -1.11
C ARG A 166 9.37 4.89 -0.28
N LEU A 167 10.57 5.40 -0.19
CA LEU A 167 10.84 6.63 0.56
C LEU A 167 10.52 7.81 -0.37
N ASP A 168 9.83 8.84 0.11
CA ASP A 168 9.75 10.09 -0.67
C ASP A 168 11.01 10.95 -0.44
N PHE A 169 11.67 10.79 0.73
CA PHE A 169 12.91 11.46 1.09
C PHE A 169 13.71 10.64 2.14
N LEU A 170 15.01 10.90 2.20
CA LEU A 170 16.05 10.10 2.85
C LEU A 170 16.16 10.36 4.37
N SER A 171 15.52 9.52 5.18
CA SER A 171 16.04 9.22 6.52
C SER A 171 15.65 7.82 6.96
N LEU A 172 16.62 6.89 6.88
CA LEU A 172 16.51 5.57 7.49
C LEU A 172 16.70 5.58 9.02
N SER A 173 16.96 6.73 9.62
CA SER A 173 17.21 6.87 11.06
C SER A 173 16.17 6.19 11.96
N PRO A 174 14.87 6.10 11.61
CA PRO A 174 13.91 5.45 12.50
C PRO A 174 13.92 3.91 12.43
N PHE A 175 14.58 3.30 11.44
CA PHE A 175 14.76 1.84 11.42
C PHE A 175 15.59 1.35 12.61
N LYS A 176 16.34 2.24 13.28
CA LYS A 176 16.98 1.94 14.57
C LYS A 176 16.00 1.51 15.67
N TYR A 177 14.71 1.74 15.50
CA TYR A 177 13.68 1.32 16.45
C TYR A 177 12.88 0.10 15.98
N LEU A 178 13.19 -0.47 14.82
CA LEU A 178 12.48 -1.63 14.29
C LEU A 178 13.40 -2.85 14.27
N THR A 179 12.92 -3.97 14.82
CA THR A 179 13.58 -5.28 14.78
C THR A 179 12.62 -6.28 14.16
N VAL A 180 13.02 -6.91 13.04
CA VAL A 180 12.16 -7.84 12.28
C VAL A 180 12.89 -9.17 12.10
N PRO A 181 12.85 -10.07 13.09
CA PRO A 181 13.67 -11.28 13.10
C PRO A 181 13.32 -12.32 12.01
N SER A 182 12.21 -12.13 11.30
CA SER A 182 11.74 -13.06 10.27
C SER A 182 11.77 -12.47 8.86
N LEU A 183 12.43 -11.32 8.69
CA LEU A 183 12.50 -10.63 7.41
C LEU A 183 13.36 -11.41 6.41
N ILE A 184 12.75 -11.82 5.30
CA ILE A 184 13.44 -12.52 4.21
C ILE A 184 13.60 -11.64 2.97
N HIS A 185 12.77 -10.60 2.80
CA HIS A 185 12.79 -9.72 1.64
C HIS A 185 12.72 -8.26 2.08
N LEU A 186 13.73 -7.47 1.71
CA LEU A 186 13.77 -6.03 1.92
C LEU A 186 14.02 -5.29 0.60
N THR A 187 13.12 -4.37 0.26
CA THR A 187 13.30 -3.47 -0.89
C THR A 187 13.13 -2.03 -0.44
N CYS A 188 14.08 -1.18 -0.81
CA CYS A 188 14.02 0.26 -0.67
C CYS A 188 14.17 0.90 -2.06
N ASP A 189 13.20 1.70 -2.50
CA ASP A 189 13.19 2.25 -3.87
C ASP A 189 14.00 3.55 -4.05
N GLU A 190 14.63 4.07 -2.99
CA GLU A 190 15.37 5.35 -3.02
C GLU A 190 16.87 5.22 -2.75
N VAL A 191 17.58 6.25 -3.21
CA VAL A 191 19.05 6.33 -3.22
C VAL A 191 19.60 6.65 -1.84
N LEU A 192 20.23 5.68 -1.18
CA LEU A 192 20.79 5.87 0.17
C LEU A 192 22.05 6.77 0.18
N SER A 193 22.11 7.70 1.13
CA SER A 193 23.34 8.40 1.51
C SER A 193 24.29 7.51 2.34
N MET A 194 25.55 7.92 2.52
CA MET A 194 26.52 7.14 3.33
C MET A 194 26.06 6.95 4.78
N ASP A 195 25.53 8.00 5.42
CA ASP A 195 25.00 7.92 6.79
C ASP A 195 23.81 6.96 6.89
N GLU A 196 23.04 6.81 5.81
CA GLU A 196 21.93 5.88 5.74
C GLU A 196 22.35 4.44 5.49
N LEU A 197 23.47 4.23 4.80
CA LEU A 197 24.08 2.90 4.69
C LEU A 197 24.51 2.37 6.05
N ASP A 198 25.02 3.22 6.94
CA ASP A 198 25.36 2.81 8.31
C ASP A 198 24.11 2.47 9.14
N ASN A 199 23.06 3.30 9.05
CA ASN A 199 21.78 3.00 9.70
C ASN A 199 21.15 1.70 9.17
N MET A 200 21.25 1.46 7.86
CA MET A 200 20.82 0.23 7.23
C MET A 200 21.65 -0.96 7.71
N SER A 201 22.98 -0.84 7.75
CA SER A 201 23.89 -1.87 8.26
C SER A 201 23.53 -2.27 9.70
N GLN A 202 23.27 -1.29 10.58
CA GLN A 202 22.82 -1.54 11.94
C GLN A 202 21.43 -2.21 12.00
N PHE A 203 20.51 -1.86 11.09
CA PHE A 203 19.23 -2.55 10.96
C PHE A 203 19.42 -4.00 10.52
N LEU A 204 20.20 -4.25 9.46
CA LEU A 204 20.48 -5.57 8.93
C LEU A 204 21.13 -6.49 9.98
N ARG A 205 22.07 -5.98 10.79
CA ARG A 205 22.69 -6.75 11.89
C ARG A 205 21.69 -7.23 12.94
N ARG A 206 20.55 -6.54 13.08
CA ARG A 206 19.50 -6.87 14.06
C ARG A 206 18.41 -7.78 13.49
N LEU A 207 18.45 -8.11 12.20
CA LEU A 207 17.45 -8.98 11.57
C LEU A 207 17.53 -10.42 12.07
N GLY A 208 18.60 -10.87 12.71
CA GLY A 208 18.68 -12.22 13.32
C GLY A 208 18.51 -13.41 12.35
N CYS A 209 18.17 -13.16 11.08
CA CYS A 209 17.89 -14.12 10.03
C CYS A 209 18.70 -13.80 8.76
N ARG A 210 18.77 -14.78 7.85
CA ARG A 210 19.35 -14.58 6.52
C ARG A 210 18.32 -13.96 5.59
N LEU A 211 18.56 -12.72 5.17
CA LEU A 211 17.83 -12.13 4.05
C LEU A 211 18.05 -12.97 2.79
N GLN A 212 16.96 -13.26 2.09
CA GLN A 212 16.97 -13.96 0.81
C GLN A 212 17.01 -12.96 -0.36
N PHE A 213 16.38 -11.79 -0.17
CA PHE A 213 16.35 -10.73 -1.17
C PHE A 213 16.58 -9.37 -0.53
N LEU A 214 17.45 -8.59 -1.14
CA LEU A 214 17.82 -7.26 -0.70
C LEU A 214 18.02 -6.37 -1.93
N GLN A 215 17.20 -5.33 -2.05
CA GLN A 215 17.28 -4.37 -3.14
C GLN A 215 17.30 -2.94 -2.58
N PHE A 216 18.29 -2.18 -3.02
CA PHE A 216 18.35 -0.73 -2.84
C PHE A 216 19.14 -0.12 -4.02
N PRO A 217 18.64 0.95 -4.65
CA PRO A 217 19.40 1.65 -5.67
C PRO A 217 20.53 2.44 -4.99
N ILE A 218 21.79 2.12 -5.32
CA ILE A 218 22.94 2.92 -4.91
C ILE A 218 23.24 3.91 -6.05
N ARG A 219 23.33 5.21 -5.77
CA ARG A 219 24.01 6.14 -6.68
C ARG A 219 25.41 6.43 -6.16
N LYS A 220 26.37 6.37 -7.07
CA LYS A 220 27.71 6.93 -6.85
C LYS A 220 27.56 8.44 -6.65
N MET A 221 27.80 8.94 -5.44
CA MET A 221 27.97 10.38 -5.26
C MET A 221 29.24 10.78 -6.00
N ASN A 222 29.09 11.49 -7.12
CA ASN A 222 30.23 12.15 -7.74
C ASN A 222 30.64 13.29 -6.81
N HIS A 223 31.76 13.12 -6.11
CA HIS A 223 32.49 14.23 -5.51
C HIS A 223 33.10 15.08 -6.63
N ALA A 224 32.28 15.89 -7.30
CA ALA A 224 32.75 16.96 -8.18
C ALA A 224 31.62 17.95 -8.47
N GLY A 225 31.78 19.17 -7.98
CA GLY A 225 31.40 20.37 -8.73
C GLY A 225 29.94 20.81 -8.65
N LEU A 226 29.74 21.92 -7.94
CA LEU A 226 28.75 22.93 -8.30
C LEU A 226 28.79 23.21 -9.81
N THR A 227 27.61 23.51 -10.37
CA THR A 227 27.30 24.00 -11.74
C THR A 227 27.00 22.97 -12.83
N GLY A 228 25.82 23.11 -13.45
CA GLY A 228 25.65 22.84 -14.89
C GLY A 228 24.71 21.72 -15.31
N SER A 229 23.50 22.13 -15.73
CA SER A 229 22.62 21.52 -16.74
C SER A 229 22.11 20.07 -16.58
N PHE A 230 20.78 19.97 -16.44
CA PHE A 230 20.00 18.80 -16.82
C PHE A 230 20.19 18.49 -18.31
N GLN A 231 20.69 17.30 -18.63
CA GLN A 231 20.37 16.60 -19.87
C GLN A 231 19.97 15.16 -19.55
N SER A 232 18.75 14.82 -19.94
CA SER A 232 18.22 13.47 -19.93
C SER A 232 18.96 12.64 -20.98
N ASN A 233 19.64 11.56 -20.55
CA ASN A 233 20.01 10.48 -21.44
C ASN A 233 19.32 9.20 -20.98
N ALA A 234 18.41 8.73 -21.83
CA ALA A 234 17.78 7.43 -21.78
C ALA A 234 18.83 6.34 -22.02
N ILE A 235 18.92 5.34 -21.14
CA ILE A 235 19.59 4.07 -21.43
C ILE A 235 18.77 2.90 -20.83
N SER A 236 18.12 2.20 -21.77
CA SER A 236 17.78 0.78 -21.87
C SER A 236 17.33 -0.05 -20.65
N SER A 237 16.13 -0.59 -20.81
CA SER A 237 15.53 -1.74 -20.13
C SER A 237 16.45 -2.96 -19.94
N PRO A 238 16.29 -3.73 -18.85
CA PRO A 238 16.50 -5.17 -18.87
C PRO A 238 15.14 -5.86 -18.98
N GLN A 239 14.89 -6.47 -20.15
CA GLN A 239 13.90 -7.54 -20.30
C GLN A 239 14.36 -8.77 -19.50
N ASN A 240 13.39 -9.58 -19.08
CA ASN A 240 13.50 -10.89 -18.40
C ASN A 240 13.51 -10.89 -16.86
N ILE A 241 12.33 -10.67 -16.28
CA ILE A 241 11.87 -11.39 -15.08
C ILE A 241 10.56 -12.09 -15.49
N PRO A 242 10.38 -13.40 -15.23
CA PRO A 242 9.17 -14.10 -15.61
C PRO A 242 7.95 -13.51 -14.89
N ALA A 243 6.89 -13.30 -15.67
CA ALA A 243 5.65 -12.67 -15.24
C ALA A 243 4.99 -13.43 -14.09
N LEU A 244 5.03 -12.85 -12.89
CA LEU A 244 3.96 -13.02 -11.91
C LEU A 244 2.93 -11.92 -12.17
N HIS A 245 1.95 -12.24 -13.01
CA HIS A 245 0.64 -11.59 -13.05
C HIS A 245 0.16 -11.37 -11.60
N GLY A 246 -0.38 -10.24 -11.15
CA GLY A 246 -0.78 -9.00 -11.78
C GLY A 246 -1.81 -8.38 -10.84
N LEU A 247 -1.64 -7.10 -10.47
CA LEU A 247 -2.65 -6.10 -10.08
C LEU A 247 -1.98 -4.96 -9.31
N CYS A 248 -2.39 -3.72 -9.63
CA CYS A 248 -1.94 -2.41 -9.15
C CYS A 248 -0.76 -1.79 -9.93
N GLN A 249 -1.08 -1.26 -11.11
CA GLN A 249 -0.54 0.03 -11.58
C GLN A 249 -1.60 1.11 -11.35
#